data_AF-A0AAD8AIJ7-F1
#
_entry.id   AF-A0AAD8AIJ7-F1
#
_cell.length_a   1.000
_cell.length_b   1.000
_cell.length_c   1.000
_cell.angle_alpha   90.00
_cell.angle_beta   90.00
_cell.angle_gamma   90.00
#
_symmetry.space_group_name_H-M   'P 1'
#
loop_
_entity.id
_entity.type
_entity.pdbx_description
1 polymer ?
#
loop_
_entity_poly.entity_id
_entity_poly.type
_entity_poly.pdbx_seq_one_letter_code
_entity_poly.pdbx_strand_id
1 'polypeptide(L)'
;KAFDITYVRLWFYSPRPESFAIYKRTSEDGPWLPYQFYRILNIIFYVYFNVNINLIVHSATCRDTYGLPDSSYTRKGPEETRALCTAEYSDISPLTGGNVAFSTLEGRPSAYNFDSSPELQEWVTATDIRITLDRLNTLRRSVWRCTSSKVLLLCHFRLR
;
A
#
# COMPACT_ATOMS: atom_id res chain seq x y z
N LYS A 1 -23.47 1.02 1.27
CA LYS A 1 -23.44 2.52 1.14
C LYS A 1 -22.08 2.94 0.57
N ALA A 2 -22.03 3.83 -0.42
CA ALA A 2 -20.77 4.28 -1.03
C ALA A 2 -20.22 5.56 -0.35
N PHE A 3 -18.90 5.68 -0.28
CA PHE A 3 -18.18 6.78 0.34
C PHE A 3 -17.05 7.28 -0.56
N ASP A 4 -16.74 8.57 -0.47
CA ASP A 4 -15.57 9.15 -1.12
C ASP A 4 -14.39 9.09 -0.15
N ILE A 5 -13.42 8.21 -0.43
CA ILE A 5 -12.25 7.97 0.41
C ILE A 5 -11.18 9.01 0.10
N THR A 6 -10.79 9.79 1.11
CA THR A 6 -9.65 10.72 0.99
C THR A 6 -8.33 10.05 1.36
N TYR A 7 -8.30 9.32 2.47
CA TYR A 7 -7.13 8.56 2.90
C TYR A 7 -7.51 7.35 3.75
N VAL A 8 -6.62 6.35 3.70
CA VAL A 8 -6.61 5.16 4.56
C VAL A 8 -5.33 5.19 5.37
N ARG A 9 -5.44 5.12 6.69
CA ARG A 9 -4.29 5.09 7.59
C ARG A 9 -4.25 3.80 8.40
N LEU A 10 -3.11 3.14 8.38
CA LEU A 10 -2.85 1.90 9.10
C LEU A 10 -1.82 2.16 10.19
N TRP A 11 -2.17 1.82 11.42
CA TRP A 11 -1.27 1.84 12.56
C TRP A 11 -0.92 0.41 12.96
N PHE A 12 0.36 0.09 12.91
CA PHE A 12 0.88 -1.22 13.25
C PHE A 12 1.48 -1.20 14.66
N TYR A 13 0.97 -2.06 15.53
CA TYR A 13 1.61 -2.35 16.82
C TYR A 13 2.82 -3.27 16.67
N SER A 14 2.88 -4.05 15.57
CA SER A 14 4.04 -4.84 15.16
C SER A 14 4.89 -4.07 14.14
N PRO A 15 6.08 -4.59 13.77
CA PRO A 15 6.78 -4.08 12.58
C PRO A 15 5.86 -4.15 11.36
N ARG A 16 6.07 -3.22 10.43
CA ARG A 16 5.31 -3.18 9.18
C ARG A 16 5.55 -4.45 8.36
N PRO A 17 4.53 -4.95 7.64
CA PRO A 17 4.70 -6.07 6.71
C PRO A 17 5.74 -5.72 5.64
N GLU A 18 6.38 -6.76 5.12
CA GLU A 18 7.33 -6.67 4.01
C GLU A 18 6.60 -6.33 2.70
N SER A 19 5.44 -6.93 2.48
CA SER A 19 4.55 -6.63 1.35
C SER A 19 3.09 -6.74 1.75
N PHE A 20 2.28 -5.82 1.23
CA PHE A 20 0.84 -5.78 1.47
C PHE A 20 0.12 -5.01 0.37
N ALA A 21 -1.17 -5.29 0.22
CA ALA A 21 -2.02 -4.67 -0.77
C ALA A 21 -3.30 -4.12 -0.15
N ILE A 22 -3.79 -3.04 -0.74
CA ILE A 22 -5.07 -2.41 -0.41
C ILE A 22 -5.97 -2.59 -1.61
N TYR A 23 -7.16 -3.11 -1.37
CA TYR A 23 -8.23 -3.31 -2.35
C TYR A 23 -9.45 -2.51 -1.94
N LYS A 24 -10.26 -2.16 -2.94
CA LYS A 24 -11.56 -1.51 -2.75
C LYS A 24 -12.65 -2.22 -3.52
N ARG A 25 -13.90 -1.97 -3.15
CA ARG A 25 -15.09 -2.30 -3.95
C ARG A 25 -15.91 -1.05 -4.15
N THR A 26 -16.53 -0.90 -5.31
CA THR A 26 -17.46 0.20 -5.61
C THR A 26 -18.92 -0.20 -5.36
N SER A 27 -19.20 -1.50 -5.27
CA SER A 27 -20.51 -2.07 -4.97
C SER A 27 -20.39 -3.26 -4.03
N GLU A 28 -21.44 -3.50 -3.23
CA GLU A 28 -21.47 -4.55 -2.18
C GLU A 28 -21.35 -5.97 -2.74
N ASP A 29 -21.66 -6.18 -4.03
CA ASP A 29 -21.50 -7.46 -4.76
C ASP A 29 -20.43 -7.39 -5.86
N GLY A 30 -19.72 -6.27 -6.00
CA GLY A 30 -18.70 -6.08 -7.03
C GLY A 30 -17.40 -6.85 -6.78
N PRO A 31 -16.52 -6.97 -7.79
CA PRO A 31 -15.19 -7.55 -7.60
C PRO A 31 -14.30 -6.63 -6.74
N TRP A 32 -13.31 -7.22 -6.07
CA TRP A 32 -12.25 -6.45 -5.40
C TRP A 32 -11.32 -5.84 -6.45
N LEU A 33 -11.26 -4.51 -6.47
CA LEU A 33 -10.39 -3.75 -7.34
C LEU A 33 -9.10 -3.37 -6.60
N PRO A 34 -7.94 -3.39 -7.27
CA PRO A 34 -6.68 -2.98 -6.67
C PRO A 34 -6.68 -1.48 -6.40
N TYR A 35 -6.26 -1.08 -5.20
CA TYR A 35 -6.18 0.32 -4.79
C TYR A 35 -4.73 0.80 -4.72
N GLN A 36 -3.91 0.09 -3.95
CA GLN A 36 -2.50 0.41 -3.73
C GLN A 36 -1.72 -0.85 -3.38
N PHE A 37 -0.49 -0.95 -3.88
CA PHE A 37 0.43 -2.02 -3.54
C PHE A 37 1.67 -1.47 -2.85
N TYR A 38 2.15 -2.22 -1.88
CA TYR A 38 3.41 -1.97 -1.20
C TYR A 38 4.28 -3.22 -1.29
N ARG A 39 5.47 -3.06 -1.85
CA ARG A 39 6.44 -4.14 -2.02
C ARG A 39 7.63 -3.97 -1.08
N ILE A 40 8.43 -5.01 -0.92
CA ILE A 40 9.67 -4.91 -0.15
C ILE A 40 10.68 -3.93 -0.79
N LEU A 41 11.30 -3.11 0.05
CA LEU A 41 12.54 -2.40 -0.27
C LEU A 41 13.72 -3.14 0.38
N ASN A 42 14.51 -3.88 -0.42
CA ASN A 42 15.71 -4.57 0.07
C ASN A 42 16.92 -3.60 0.17
N ILE A 43 16.79 -2.53 0.96
CA ILE A 43 17.92 -1.62 1.30
C ILE A 43 18.41 -1.84 2.74
N ILE A 44 17.56 -2.37 3.61
CA ILE A 44 17.81 -2.41 5.06
C ILE A 44 18.96 -3.39 5.43
N PHE A 45 19.18 -4.43 4.61
CA PHE A 45 20.28 -5.38 4.87
C PHE A 45 21.67 -4.77 4.59
N TYR A 46 21.77 -3.89 3.58
CA TYR A 46 23.03 -3.27 3.19
C TYR A 46 23.54 -2.27 4.24
N VAL A 47 22.65 -1.50 4.85
CA VAL A 47 23.02 -0.41 5.77
C VAL A 47 23.41 -0.93 7.16
N TYR A 48 22.75 -1.97 7.67
CA TYR A 48 22.98 -2.43 9.06
C TYR A 48 24.06 -3.50 9.22
N PHE A 49 24.30 -4.35 8.22
CA PHE A 49 25.18 -5.50 8.39
C PHE A 49 26.53 -5.42 7.65
N ASN A 50 26.77 -4.38 6.82
CA ASN A 50 28.00 -4.28 6.01
C ASN A 50 28.32 -5.56 5.21
N VAL A 51 27.28 -6.31 4.83
CA VAL A 51 27.42 -7.52 4.01
C VAL A 51 27.06 -7.16 2.58
N ASN A 52 28.00 -7.37 1.66
CA ASN A 52 27.79 -7.22 0.22
C ASN A 52 26.96 -8.39 -0.33
N ILE A 53 25.67 -8.44 0.00
CA ILE A 53 24.72 -9.41 -0.58
C ILE A 53 24.27 -8.88 -1.95
N ASN A 54 25.18 -8.98 -2.92
CA ASN A 54 24.81 -8.96 -4.34
C ASN A 54 24.20 -10.31 -4.80
N LEU A 55 23.99 -11.30 -3.90
CA LEU A 55 23.77 -12.68 -4.33
C LEU A 55 22.53 -13.43 -3.83
N ILE A 56 21.71 -12.93 -2.89
CA ILE A 56 20.54 -13.71 -2.44
C ILE A 56 19.38 -12.80 -2.06
N VAL A 57 18.67 -12.28 -3.05
CA VAL A 57 17.19 -12.22 -3.17
C VAL A 57 16.96 -11.52 -4.51
N HIS A 58 16.45 -12.24 -5.51
CA HIS A 58 15.99 -11.63 -6.75
C HIS A 58 15.15 -10.40 -6.43
N SER A 59 15.48 -9.26 -7.03
CA SER A 59 14.73 -8.01 -6.91
C SER A 59 13.23 -8.29 -6.83
N ALA A 60 12.62 -8.19 -5.66
CA ALA A 60 11.19 -8.38 -5.53
C ALA A 60 10.53 -7.12 -6.11
N THR A 61 10.44 -7.07 -7.44
CA THR A 61 9.85 -5.93 -8.12
C THR A 61 8.33 -6.02 -8.00
N CYS A 62 7.68 -4.87 -8.15
CA CYS A 62 6.22 -4.82 -8.27
C CYS A 62 5.71 -5.71 -9.42
N ARG A 63 6.56 -5.91 -10.44
CA ARG A 63 6.26 -6.71 -11.62
C ARG A 63 6.23 -8.20 -11.29
N ASP A 64 7.14 -8.66 -10.44
CA ASP A 64 7.21 -10.07 -10.04
C ASP A 64 6.13 -10.43 -9.02
N THR A 65 5.81 -9.51 -8.10
CA THR A 65 4.84 -9.76 -7.02
C THR A 65 3.40 -9.54 -7.47
N TYR A 66 3.15 -8.46 -8.21
CA TYR A 66 1.80 -8.00 -8.55
C TYR A 66 1.60 -7.76 -10.06
N GLY A 67 2.58 -8.03 -10.91
CA GLY A 67 2.48 -7.78 -12.36
C GLY A 67 2.50 -6.29 -12.76
N LEU A 68 2.79 -5.38 -11.82
CA LEU A 68 2.68 -3.93 -12.03
C LEU A 68 4.04 -3.26 -12.18
N PRO A 69 4.15 -2.17 -12.97
CA PRO A 69 5.36 -1.36 -12.98
C PRO A 69 5.57 -0.69 -11.63
N ASP A 70 6.83 -0.56 -11.23
CA ASP A 70 7.21 0.23 -10.08
C ASP A 70 6.98 1.70 -10.36
N SER A 71 6.05 2.31 -9.62
CA SER A 71 5.64 3.67 -9.91
C SER A 71 4.83 4.23 -8.75
N SER A 72 5.29 5.36 -8.22
CA SER A 72 4.61 6.18 -7.23
C SER A 72 3.82 7.35 -7.82
N TYR A 73 3.83 7.51 -9.16
CA TYR A 73 3.20 8.63 -9.85
C TYR A 73 2.56 8.19 -11.18
N THR A 74 1.36 8.66 -11.47
CA THR A 74 0.68 8.44 -12.76
C THR A 74 0.89 9.61 -13.71
N ARG A 75 1.10 9.32 -14.99
CA ARG A 75 1.06 10.36 -16.02
C ARG A 75 -0.37 10.86 -16.21
N LYS A 76 -0.51 12.10 -16.65
CA LYS A 76 -1.83 12.68 -16.94
C LYS A 76 -2.52 11.90 -18.06
N GLY A 77 -3.76 11.45 -17.83
CA GLY A 77 -4.53 10.69 -18.82
C GLY A 77 -5.36 9.54 -18.21
N PRO A 78 -5.81 8.58 -19.04
CA PRO A 78 -6.72 7.52 -18.60
C PRO A 78 -6.09 6.54 -17.60
N GLU A 79 -4.76 6.52 -17.49
CA GLU A 79 -4.03 5.68 -16.54
C GLU A 79 -4.03 6.26 -15.10
N GLU A 80 -4.63 7.43 -14.87
CA GLU A 80 -4.75 8.04 -13.54
C GLU A 80 -5.65 7.27 -12.58
N THR A 81 -6.36 6.24 -13.02
CA THR A 81 -7.16 5.37 -12.14
C THR A 81 -6.48 4.02 -11.88
N ARG A 82 -5.24 3.82 -12.34
CA ARG A 82 -4.52 2.57 -12.07
C ARG A 82 -3.99 2.53 -10.64
N ALA A 83 -3.93 1.32 -10.07
CA ALA A 83 -3.24 1.09 -8.81
C ALA A 83 -1.73 1.32 -8.97
N LEU A 84 -1.15 1.97 -7.98
CA LEU A 84 0.29 2.22 -7.91
C LEU A 84 0.97 1.16 -7.06
N CYS A 85 2.28 1.01 -7.25
CA CYS A 85 3.09 0.13 -6.44
C CYS A 85 4.36 0.86 -6.02
N THR A 86 4.57 0.95 -4.70
CA THR A 86 5.69 1.67 -4.08
C THR A 86 6.37 0.83 -3.01
N ALA A 87 7.55 1.24 -2.59
CA ALA A 87 8.36 0.59 -1.56
C ALA A 87 8.61 1.50 -0.34
N GLU A 88 7.88 2.61 -0.23
CA GLU A 88 8.12 3.68 0.74
C GLU A 88 7.77 3.30 2.20
N TYR A 89 6.95 2.27 2.39
CA TYR A 89 6.44 1.86 3.72
C TYR A 89 6.79 0.41 4.10
N SER A 90 7.70 -0.23 3.37
CA SER A 90 8.13 -1.61 3.62
C SER A 90 9.37 -1.72 4.51
N ASP A 91 9.86 -0.58 5.02
CA ASP A 91 10.89 -0.59 6.05
C ASP A 91 10.35 -1.13 7.38
N ILE A 92 11.16 -1.99 8.00
CA ILE A 92 10.88 -2.60 9.29
C ILE A 92 10.88 -1.55 10.42
N SER A 93 11.56 -0.43 10.21
CA SER A 93 11.52 0.70 11.12
C SER A 93 10.24 1.53 10.92
N PRO A 94 9.55 1.99 11.98
CA PRO A 94 9.80 1.66 13.38
C PRO A 94 9.25 0.26 13.71
N LEU A 95 9.91 -0.45 14.64
CA LEU A 95 9.53 -1.79 15.08
C LEU A 95 8.15 -1.83 15.78
N THR A 96 7.64 -0.68 16.21
CA THR A 96 6.34 -0.50 16.86
C THR A 96 5.83 0.90 16.52
N GLY A 97 4.52 1.05 16.35
CA GLY A 97 3.93 2.35 16.00
C GLY A 97 4.16 2.74 14.54
N GLY A 98 4.39 1.75 13.68
CA GLY A 98 4.53 1.97 12.24
C GLY A 98 3.23 2.57 11.70
N ASN A 99 3.33 3.71 11.02
CA ASN A 99 2.20 4.37 10.39
C ASN A 99 2.34 4.30 8.88
N VAL A 100 1.28 3.85 8.21
CA VAL A 100 1.16 3.87 6.75
C VAL A 100 -0.02 4.74 6.40
N ALA A 101 0.23 5.82 5.67
CA ALA A 101 -0.82 6.64 5.10
C ALA A 101 -0.89 6.36 3.60
N PHE A 102 -2.07 5.94 3.14
CA PHE A 102 -2.41 5.87 1.74
C PHE A 102 -3.38 7.00 1.43
N SER A 103 -3.00 7.90 0.53
CA SER A 103 -3.89 8.94 0.01
C SER A 103 -4.33 8.59 -1.40
N THR A 104 -5.63 8.68 -1.67
CA THR A 104 -6.22 8.21 -2.93
C THR A 104 -5.85 9.07 -4.13
N LEU A 105 -5.55 10.35 -3.87
CA LEU A 105 -5.18 11.37 -4.86
C LEU A 105 -3.65 11.60 -4.95
N GLU A 106 -2.87 10.98 -4.08
CA GLU A 106 -1.41 11.13 -4.08
C GLU A 106 -0.78 10.52 -5.33
N GLY A 107 0.19 11.23 -5.91
CA GLY A 107 0.83 10.82 -7.15
C GLY A 107 -0.05 10.98 -8.40
N ARG A 108 -1.20 11.66 -8.31
CA ARG A 108 -2.12 11.88 -9.44
C ARG A 108 -2.18 13.37 -9.84
N PRO A 109 -1.83 13.73 -11.08
CA PRO A 109 -1.77 15.13 -11.50
C PRO A 109 -3.14 15.80 -11.58
N SER A 110 -4.23 15.07 -11.85
CA SER A 110 -5.57 15.66 -11.92
C SER A 110 -6.21 15.88 -10.55
N ALA A 111 -5.50 15.56 -9.46
CA ALA A 111 -5.93 15.86 -8.09
C ALA A 111 -6.21 17.35 -7.86
N TYR A 112 -5.46 18.25 -8.53
CA TYR A 112 -5.70 19.70 -8.44
C TYR A 112 -7.01 20.14 -9.11
N ASN A 113 -7.50 19.35 -10.08
CA ASN A 113 -8.72 19.61 -10.83
C ASN A 113 -9.74 18.46 -10.61
N PHE A 114 -9.87 18.02 -9.35
CA PHE A 114 -10.74 16.90 -8.97
C PHE A 114 -12.20 17.11 -9.37
N ASP A 115 -12.71 18.33 -9.23
CA ASP A 115 -14.11 18.65 -9.55
C ASP A 115 -14.44 18.46 -11.03
N SER A 116 -13.44 18.60 -11.92
CA SER A 116 -13.61 18.42 -13.36
C SER A 116 -13.26 17.01 -13.88
N SER A 117 -12.74 16.11 -13.03
CA SER A 117 -12.29 14.78 -13.43
C SER A 117 -13.22 13.67 -12.91
N PRO A 118 -14.19 13.21 -13.70
CA PRO A 118 -15.11 12.14 -13.29
C PRO A 118 -14.37 10.82 -12.97
N GLU A 119 -13.23 10.58 -13.63
CA GLU A 119 -12.41 9.38 -13.42
C GLU A 119 -11.85 9.31 -11.99
N LEU A 120 -11.39 10.45 -11.45
CA LEU A 120 -10.90 10.51 -10.08
C LEU A 120 -12.04 10.45 -9.06
N GLN A 121 -13.22 10.99 -9.40
CA GLN A 121 -14.40 10.87 -8.54
C GLN A 121 -14.83 9.41 -8.37
N GLU A 122 -14.81 8.63 -9.45
CA GLU A 122 -15.05 7.18 -9.39
C GLU A 122 -13.89 6.44 -8.68
N TRP A 123 -12.66 6.92 -8.85
CA TRP A 123 -11.49 6.36 -8.16
C TRP A 123 -11.52 6.52 -6.64
N VAL A 124 -12.01 7.64 -6.11
CA VAL A 124 -12.14 7.82 -4.66
C VAL A 124 -13.37 7.12 -4.09
N THR A 125 -14.34 6.80 -4.93
CA THR A 125 -15.56 6.10 -4.51
C THR A 125 -15.24 4.65 -4.13
N ALA A 126 -15.68 4.24 -2.93
CA ALA A 126 -15.75 2.83 -2.53
C ALA A 126 -16.83 2.56 -1.47
N THR A 127 -17.34 1.34 -1.43
CA THR A 127 -18.22 0.81 -0.38
C THR A 127 -17.41 0.13 0.71
N ASP A 128 -16.43 -0.67 0.29
CA ASP A 128 -15.65 -1.54 1.16
C ASP A 128 -14.16 -1.44 0.84
N ILE A 129 -13.33 -1.57 1.88
CA ILE A 129 -11.87 -1.60 1.77
C ILE A 129 -11.38 -2.91 2.39
N ARG A 130 -10.44 -3.56 1.72
CA ARG A 130 -9.76 -4.76 2.22
C ARG A 130 -8.27 -4.55 2.16
N ILE A 131 -7.59 -4.88 3.25
CA ILE A 131 -6.13 -4.90 3.32
C ILE A 131 -5.69 -6.36 3.42
N THR A 132 -4.75 -6.76 2.56
CA THR A 132 -4.11 -8.09 2.62
C THR A 132 -2.65 -7.93 2.99
N LEU A 133 -2.21 -8.67 4.00
CA LEU A 133 -0.82 -8.72 4.43
C LEU A 133 -0.19 -9.97 3.82
N ASP A 134 0.55 -9.82 2.73
CA ASP A 134 1.04 -10.96 1.96
C ASP A 134 2.31 -11.55 2.56
N ARG A 135 3.22 -10.69 3.06
CA ARG A 135 4.48 -11.12 3.69
C ARG A 135 4.80 -10.26 4.90
N LEU A 136 5.12 -10.89 6.03
CA LEU A 136 5.51 -10.21 7.27
C LEU A 136 7.03 -10.10 7.37
N ASN A 137 7.53 -8.93 7.82
CA ASN A 137 8.92 -8.79 8.21
C ASN A 137 9.20 -9.66 9.45
N THR A 138 10.14 -10.61 9.35
CA THR A 138 10.56 -11.46 10.49
C THR A 138 11.94 -11.02 10.97
N LEU A 139 12.03 -10.52 12.21
CA LEU A 139 13.33 -10.32 12.86
C LEU A 139 13.91 -11.68 13.22
N ARG A 140 14.97 -12.09 12.54
CA ARG A 140 15.67 -13.39 12.72
C ARG A 140 16.46 -13.46 14.04
N ARG A 141 15.82 -13.21 15.18
CA ARG A 141 16.38 -13.56 16.50
C ARG A 141 15.38 -14.07 17.53
N SER A 142 14.17 -14.45 17.13
CA SER A 142 13.34 -15.29 17.99
C SER A 142 12.21 -15.94 17.21
N VAL A 143 11.97 -17.22 17.50
CA VAL A 143 10.82 -18.02 17.06
C VAL A 143 9.57 -17.52 17.81
N TRP A 144 9.25 -16.24 17.72
CA TRP A 144 7.92 -15.75 18.05
C TRP A 144 7.11 -15.87 16.77
N ARG A 145 6.19 -16.83 16.72
CA ARG A 145 5.06 -16.74 15.79
C ARG A 145 4.37 -15.41 16.12
N CYS A 146 4.47 -14.41 15.25
CA CYS A 146 3.59 -13.25 15.27
C CYS A 146 2.15 -13.75 15.10
N THR A 147 1.52 -14.15 16.19
CA THR A 147 0.20 -14.82 16.21
C THR A 147 -0.94 -13.80 16.24
N SER A 148 -0.64 -12.50 16.26
CA SER A 148 -1.60 -11.42 16.03
C SER A 148 -0.86 -10.13 15.73
N SER A 149 -0.68 -9.80 14.45
CA SER A 149 -0.40 -8.42 14.04
C SER A 149 -1.65 -7.60 14.29
N LYS A 150 -1.71 -6.89 15.42
CA LYS A 150 -2.78 -5.92 15.67
C LYS A 150 -2.54 -4.71 14.74
N VAL A 151 -3.52 -4.44 13.88
CA VAL A 151 -3.56 -3.26 13.01
C VAL A 151 -4.76 -2.44 13.41
N LEU A 152 -4.54 -1.17 13.76
CA LEU A 152 -5.61 -0.21 13.95
C LEU A 152 -5.84 0.53 12.62
N LEU A 153 -7.03 0.37 12.06
CA LEU A 153 -7.44 1.00 10.81
C LEU A 153 -8.18 2.31 11.11
N LEU A 154 -7.68 3.41 10.55
CA LEU A 154 -8.36 4.71 10.55
C LEU A 154 -8.64 5.09 9.09
N CYS A 155 -9.91 5.10 8.71
CA CYS A 155 -10.33 5.56 7.39
C CYS A 155 -11.11 6.87 7.53
N HIS A 156 -10.78 7.85 6.70
CA HIS A 156 -11.53 9.09 6.63
C HIS A 156 -12.40 9.09 5.38
N PHE A 157 -13.71 9.16 5.60
CA PHE A 157 -14.72 9.09 4.56
C PHE A 157 -15.45 10.42 4.47
N ARG A 158 -15.57 10.95 3.25
CA ARG A 158 -16.54 12.00 2.95
C ARG A 158 -17.83 11.30 2.49
N LEU A 159 -18.92 11.56 3.21
CA LEU A 159 -20.24 11.09 2.81
C LEU A 159 -20.70 11.87 1.58
N ARG A 160 -21.16 11.12 0.58
CA ARG A 160 -21.80 11.67 -0.62
C ARG A 160 -23.26 12.00 -0.35
#